data_AF-A0A423PTB7-F1
#
_entry.id   AF-A0A423PTB7-F1
#
_cell.length_a   1.000
_cell.length_b   1.000
_cell.length_c   1.000
_cell.angle_alpha   90.00
_cell.angle_beta   90.00
_cell.angle_gamma   90.00
#
_symmetry.space_group_name_H-M   'P 1'
#
loop_
_entity.id
_entity.type
_entity.pdbx_description
1 polymer ?
#
loop_
_entity_poly.entity_id
_entity_poly.type
_entity_poly.pdbx_seq_one_letter_code
_entity_poly.pdbx_strand_id
1 'polypeptide(L)'
;MAVETSKLTIRLPVEDVVFVKRYAKANGLSVTEVIDRYLRRIRLLDSKAPPAALDEITGLLSADMDADAEMRERRSIKYDK
;
A
#
# COMPACT_ATOMS: atom_id res chain seq x y z
N MET A 1 -15.01 -21.27 2.40
CA MET A 1 -15.32 -21.13 0.96
C MET A 1 -14.00 -21.28 0.20
N ALA A 2 -13.94 -22.12 -0.83
CA ALA A 2 -12.72 -22.26 -1.63
C ALA A 2 -12.47 -20.96 -2.39
N VAL A 3 -11.25 -20.43 -2.34
CA VAL A 3 -10.87 -19.24 -3.10
C VAL A 3 -10.70 -19.66 -4.55
N GLU A 4 -11.38 -18.97 -5.47
CA GLU A 4 -11.18 -19.17 -6.91
C GLU A 4 -9.75 -18.76 -7.28
N THR A 5 -9.05 -19.64 -8.00
CA THR A 5 -7.67 -19.40 -8.45
C THR A 5 -7.59 -19.57 -9.95
N SER A 6 -6.66 -18.86 -10.59
CA SER A 6 -6.40 -18.92 -12.02
C SER A 6 -4.90 -19.02 -12.29
N LYS A 7 -4.53 -19.74 -13.36
CA LYS A 7 -3.13 -19.94 -13.72
C LYS A 7 -2.59 -18.71 -14.46
N LEU A 8 -1.56 -18.08 -13.89
CA LEU A 8 -0.82 -17.00 -14.53
C LEU A 8 0.48 -17.54 -15.14
N THR A 9 0.73 -17.27 -16.41
CA THR A 9 2.00 -17.59 -17.09
C THR A 9 2.67 -16.29 -17.50
N ILE A 10 3.90 -16.07 -17.00
CA ILE A 10 4.70 -14.87 -17.27
C ILE A 10 6.07 -15.26 -17.77
N ARG A 11 6.68 -14.40 -18.59
CA ARG A 11 8.09 -14.51 -18.97
C ARG A 11 8.91 -13.62 -18.04
N LEU A 12 9.97 -14.18 -17.47
CA LEU A 12 10.92 -13.49 -16.61
C LEU A 12 12.34 -13.83 -17.05
N PRO A 13 13.34 -12.97 -16.75
CA PRO A 13 14.75 -13.34 -16.88
C PRO A 13 15.03 -14.66 -16.17
N VAL A 14 15.89 -15.49 -16.77
CA VAL A 14 16.22 -16.82 -16.23
C VAL A 14 16.82 -16.70 -14.82
N GLU A 15 17.64 -15.67 -14.59
CA GLU A 15 18.24 -15.37 -13.31
C GLU A 15 17.22 -15.11 -12.20
N ASP A 16 16.15 -14.37 -12.49
CA ASP A 16 15.06 -14.09 -11.54
C ASP A 16 14.26 -15.35 -11.21
N VAL A 17 14.02 -16.22 -12.21
CA VAL A 17 13.35 -17.51 -11.99
C VAL A 17 14.19 -18.42 -11.10
N VAL A 18 15.51 -18.44 -11.31
CA VAL A 18 16.44 -19.22 -10.48
C VAL A 18 16.53 -18.62 -9.07
N PHE A 19 16.55 -17.29 -8.95
CA PHE A 19 16.53 -16.58 -7.68
C PHE A 19 15.29 -16.92 -6.86
N VAL A 20 14.09 -16.73 -7.42
CA VAL A 20 12.83 -16.94 -6.66
C VAL A 20 12.68 -18.39 -6.21
N LYS A 21 13.11 -19.36 -7.03
CA LYS A 21 13.12 -20.79 -6.64
C LYS A 21 14.03 -21.05 -5.44
N ARG A 22 15.25 -20.49 -5.45
CA ARG A 22 16.20 -20.61 -4.34
C ARG A 22 15.67 -19.94 -3.07
N TYR A 23 15.13 -18.72 -3.21
CA TYR A 23 14.54 -17.97 -2.11
C TYR A 23 13.38 -18.71 -1.47
N ALA A 24 12.45 -19.21 -2.28
CA ALA A 24 11.29 -19.97 -1.81
C ALA A 24 11.74 -21.22 -1.03
N LYS A 25 12.67 -22.00 -1.59
CA LYS A 25 13.23 -23.19 -0.94
C LYS A 25 13.91 -22.86 0.40
N ALA A 26 14.72 -21.81 0.46
CA ALA A 26 15.43 -21.40 1.67
C ALA A 26 14.48 -20.96 2.80
N ASN A 27 13.30 -20.45 2.44
CA ASN A 27 12.30 -19.97 3.41
C ASN A 27 11.15 -20.97 3.64
N GLY A 28 11.22 -22.18 3.09
CA GLY A 28 10.15 -23.19 3.22
C GLY A 28 8.83 -22.78 2.55
N LEU A 29 8.89 -21.95 1.51
CA LEU A 29 7.73 -21.43 0.78
C LEU A 29 7.68 -22.02 -0.64
N SER A 30 6.49 -21.98 -1.25
CA SER A 30 6.34 -22.13 -2.70
C SER A 30 6.60 -20.81 -3.44
N VAL A 31 6.96 -20.90 -4.72
CA VAL A 31 7.09 -19.71 -5.59
C VAL A 31 5.76 -18.95 -5.67
N THR A 32 4.64 -19.68 -5.70
CA THR A 32 3.29 -19.11 -5.66
C THR A 32 3.03 -18.31 -4.39
N GLU A 33 3.46 -18.78 -3.21
CA GLU A 33 3.29 -18.02 -1.96
C GLU A 33 4.16 -16.77 -1.90
N VAL A 34 5.39 -16.83 -2.44
CA VAL A 34 6.26 -15.65 -2.54
C VAL A 34 5.57 -14.57 -3.38
N ILE A 35 5.01 -14.96 -4.53
CA ILE A 35 4.28 -14.04 -5.43
C ILE A 35 2.97 -13.57 -4.79
N ASP A 36 2.16 -14.46 -4.20
CA ASP A 36 0.88 -14.11 -3.57
C ASP A 36 1.05 -13.08 -2.45
N ARG A 37 2.06 -13.26 -1.57
CA ARG A 37 2.37 -12.30 -0.51
C ARG A 37 2.74 -10.94 -1.07
N TYR A 38 3.52 -10.90 -2.15
CA TYR A 38 3.89 -9.65 -2.80
C TYR A 38 2.68 -8.96 -3.44
N LEU A 39 1.83 -9.70 -4.14
CA LEU A 39 0.60 -9.17 -4.74
C LEU A 39 -0.38 -8.64 -3.68
N ARG A 40 -0.53 -9.33 -2.55
CA ARG A 40 -1.33 -8.83 -1.41
C ARG A 40 -0.76 -7.52 -0.87
N ARG A 41 0.56 -7.42 -0.74
CA ARG A 41 1.21 -6.18 -0.31
C ARG A 41 0.96 -5.04 -1.30
N ILE A 42 1.08 -5.28 -2.61
CA ILE A 42 0.76 -4.28 -3.63
C ILE A 42 -0.70 -3.84 -3.52
N ARG A 43 -1.65 -4.78 -3.42
CA ARG A 43 -3.07 -4.46 -3.24
C ARG A 43 -3.32 -3.61 -2.00
N LEU A 44 -2.65 -3.89 -0.89
CA LEU A 44 -2.78 -3.10 0.33
C LEU A 44 -2.21 -1.68 0.17
N LEU A 45 -1.15 -1.51 -0.62
CA LEU A 45 -0.58 -0.19 -0.92
C LEU A 45 -1.46 0.59 -1.90
N ASP A 46 -2.03 -0.08 -2.88
CA ASP A 46 -2.98 0.49 -3.84
C ASP A 46 -4.30 0.90 -3.15
N SER A 47 -4.79 0.06 -2.24
CA SER A 47 -5.95 0.35 -1.37
C SER A 47 -5.66 1.40 -0.29
N LYS A 48 -4.40 1.85 -0.17
CA LYS A 48 -3.95 2.92 0.74
C LYS A 48 -3.88 4.28 0.06
N ALA A 49 -4.44 4.45 -1.14
CA ALA A 49 -5.07 5.74 -1.44
C ALA A 49 -6.12 5.97 -0.34
N PRO A 50 -5.97 7.00 0.51
CA PRO A 50 -6.91 7.18 1.62
C PRO A 50 -8.32 7.26 1.06
N PRO A 51 -9.29 6.44 1.53
CA PRO A 51 -10.68 6.78 1.32
C PRO A 51 -10.88 8.17 1.92
N ALA A 52 -11.45 9.12 1.17
CA ALA A 52 -11.63 10.51 1.60
C ALA A 52 -12.27 10.66 3.00
N ALA A 53 -12.98 9.62 3.47
CA ALA A 53 -13.55 9.52 4.80
C ALA A 53 -12.52 9.44 5.96
N LEU A 54 -11.25 9.06 5.73
CA LEU A 54 -10.23 9.03 6.79
C LEU A 54 -9.53 10.38 7.03
N ASP A 55 -9.60 11.30 6.06
CA ASP A 55 -9.12 12.68 6.26
C ASP A 55 -9.98 13.42 7.30
N GLU A 56 -11.30 13.18 7.32
CA GLU A 56 -12.21 13.81 8.29
C GLU A 56 -12.00 13.32 9.74
N ILE A 57 -11.61 12.05 9.94
CA ILE A 57 -11.57 11.43 11.27
C ILE A 57 -10.20 11.61 11.95
N THR A 58 -9.12 11.61 11.18
CA THR A 58 -7.76 11.55 11.73
C THR A 58 -7.14 12.92 12.01
N GLY A 59 -7.74 14.01 11.50
CA GLY A 59 -7.20 15.37 11.65
C GLY A 59 -5.83 15.54 10.99
N LEU A 60 -5.44 14.62 10.11
CA LEU A 60 -4.25 14.73 9.28
C LEU A 60 -4.58 15.67 8.12
N LEU A 61 -3.81 16.74 7.99
CA LEU A 61 -3.95 17.68 6.88
C LEU A 61 -3.53 16.97 5.59
N SER A 62 -4.29 17.18 4.51
CA SER A 62 -3.97 16.64 3.20
C SER A 62 -2.56 17.05 2.77
N ALA A 63 -1.85 16.18 2.04
CA ALA A 63 -0.44 16.40 1.72
C ALA A 63 -0.19 17.62 0.80
N ASP A 64 -1.23 18.15 0.15
CA ASP A 64 -1.21 19.37 -0.67
C ASP A 64 -1.59 20.64 0.11
N MET A 65 -1.99 20.49 1.37
CA MET A 65 -2.48 21.57 2.22
C MET A 65 -1.30 22.26 2.90
N ASP A 66 -1.18 23.58 2.69
CA ASP A 66 -0.18 24.40 3.38
C ASP A 66 -0.58 24.54 4.86
N ALA A 67 0.03 23.70 5.69
CA ALA A 67 -0.24 23.61 7.12
C ALA A 67 0.02 24.95 7.86
N ASP A 68 0.94 25.78 7.38
CA ASP A 68 1.24 27.07 8.00
C ASP A 68 0.16 28.11 7.66
N ALA A 69 -0.40 28.05 6.45
CA ALA A 69 -1.51 28.92 6.06
C ALA A 69 -2.77 28.61 6.88
N GLU A 70 -3.12 27.33 7.02
CA GLU A 70 -4.34 26.94 7.75
C GLU A 70 -4.23 27.17 9.27
N MET A 71 -3.04 27.03 9.86
CA MET A 71 -2.83 27.39 11.27
C MET A 71 -3.03 28.89 11.52
N ARG A 72 -2.62 29.76 10.59
CA ARG A 72 -2.82 31.21 10.71
C ARG A 72 -4.30 31.58 10.68
N GLU A 73 -5.06 30.99 9.77
CA GLU A 73 -6.50 31.24 9.62
C GLU A 73 -7.28 30.79 10.86
N ARG A 74 -6.99 29.60 11.39
CA ARG A 74 -7.59 29.09 12.64
C ARG A 74 -7.22 29.93 13.86
N ARG A 75 -6.03 30.54 13.87
CA ARG A 75 -5.61 31.48 14.92
C ARG A 75 -6.36 32.81 14.83
N SER A 76 -6.58 33.38 13.65
CA SER A 76 -7.35 34.63 13.52
C SER A 76 -8.78 34.49 14.04
N ILE A 77 -9.43 33.36 13.79
CA ILE A 77 -10.82 33.11 14.23
C ILE A 77 -10.91 32.97 15.77
N LYS A 78 -9.83 32.55 16.44
CA LYS A 78 -9.82 32.34 17.90
C LYS A 78 -9.55 33.60 18.72
N TYR A 79 -8.97 34.63 18.11
CA TYR A 79 -8.63 35.89 18.76
C TYR A 79 -9.54 37.07 18.37
N ASP A 80 -10.54 36.84 17.52
CA ASP A 80 -11.60 37.80 17.26
C ASP A 80 -12.81 37.48 18.15
N LYS A 81 -12.73 37.91 19.42
CA LYS A 81 -13.85 37.93 20.36
C LYS A 81 -13.84 39.22 21.15
#